data_AF-A0AAW5Z713-F1
#
_entry.id   AF-A0AAW5Z713-F1
#
_cell.length_a   1.000
_cell.length_b   1.000
_cell.length_c   1.000
_cell.angle_alpha   90.00
_cell.angle_beta   90.00
_cell.angle_gamma   90.00
#
_symmetry.space_group_name_H-M   'P 1'
#
loop_
_entity.id
_entity.type
_entity.pdbx_description
1 polymer ?
#
loop_
_entity_poly.entity_id
_entity_poly.type
_entity_poly.pdbx_seq_one_letter_code
_entity_poly.pdbx_strand_id
1 'polypeptide(L)'
;IVARFAAEEGIALRADRQMVFDLPVNLRTTQGFSSAFYGEEISESLFLQVLDDSSHRGERSLEVMCHPAFIDNTIRQSAYCLPRLTELDVLTSASLKYAIAERGYRLGSYLDV
;
A
#
# COMPACT_ATOMS: atom_id res chain seq x y z
N ILE A 1 -7.59 -15.03 -14.37
CA ILE A 1 -7.85 -16.08 -13.34
C ILE A 1 -8.09 -15.45 -11.98
N VAL A 2 -7.14 -14.70 -11.43
CA VAL A 2 -7.25 -14.08 -10.08
C VAL A 2 -8.45 -13.14 -9.95
N ALA A 3 -8.65 -12.20 -10.88
CA ALA A 3 -9.78 -11.25 -10.85
C ALA A 3 -11.15 -11.95 -10.87
N ARG A 4 -11.28 -13.02 -11.67
CA ARG A 4 -12.52 -13.81 -11.73
C ARG A 4 -12.77 -14.55 -10.41
N PHE A 5 -11.74 -15.22 -9.87
CA PHE A 5 -11.83 -15.90 -8.59
C PHE A 5 -12.21 -14.95 -7.46
N ALA A 6 -11.56 -13.79 -7.37
CA ALA A 6 -11.88 -12.76 -6.38
C ALA A 6 -13.34 -12.29 -6.49
N ALA A 7 -13.84 -12.09 -7.71
CA ALA A 7 -15.23 -11.73 -7.95
C ALA A 7 -16.23 -12.85 -7.60
N GLU A 8 -15.89 -14.11 -7.87
CA GLU A 8 -16.72 -15.29 -7.53
C GLU A 8 -16.80 -15.50 -6.01
N GLU A 9 -15.69 -15.30 -5.30
CA GLU A 9 -15.61 -15.45 -3.84
C GLU A 9 -16.02 -14.18 -3.06
N GLY A 10 -16.29 -13.07 -3.75
CA GLY A 10 -16.64 -11.80 -3.12
C GLY A 10 -15.51 -11.16 -2.31
N ILE A 11 -14.25 -11.48 -2.64
CA ILE A 11 -13.06 -10.97 -1.97
C ILE A 11 -12.48 -9.83 -2.80
N ALA A 12 -12.09 -8.74 -2.14
CA ALA A 12 -11.48 -7.62 -2.83
C ALA A 12 -10.05 -7.94 -3.32
N LEU A 13 -9.65 -7.33 -4.43
CA LEU A 13 -8.37 -7.57 -5.09
C LEU A 13 -7.54 -6.29 -5.15
N ARG A 14 -6.23 -6.42 -4.98
CA ARG A 14 -5.27 -5.35 -5.23
C ARG A 14 -5.33 -4.82 -6.66
N ALA A 15 -5.36 -3.51 -6.79
CA ALA A 15 -5.23 -2.85 -8.08
C ALA A 15 -3.83 -3.09 -8.63
N ASP A 16 -3.73 -3.52 -9.89
CA ASP A 16 -2.45 -3.53 -10.60
C ASP A 16 -2.18 -2.13 -11.16
N ARG A 17 -0.90 -1.73 -11.28
CA ARG A 17 -0.48 -0.43 -11.86
C ARG A 17 -1.02 -0.21 -13.27
N GLN A 18 -1.41 -1.29 -13.95
CA GLN A 18 -1.96 -1.31 -15.29
C GLN A 18 -3.21 -2.19 -15.34
N MET A 19 -4.25 -1.88 -14.56
CA MET A 19 -5.57 -2.47 -14.78
C MET A 19 -6.14 -2.00 -16.14
N VAL A 20 -5.69 -2.65 -17.22
CA VAL A 20 -6.10 -2.43 -18.63
C VAL A 20 -7.05 -3.56 -19.08
N PHE A 21 -7.65 -4.29 -18.15
CA PHE A 21 -8.51 -5.43 -18.45
C PHE A 21 -9.97 -5.11 -18.11
N ASP A 22 -10.90 -5.73 -18.84
CA ASP A 22 -12.31 -5.80 -18.43
C ASP A 22 -12.40 -6.54 -17.10
N LEU A 23 -12.44 -5.77 -16.01
CA LEU A 23 -12.64 -6.30 -14.67
C LEU A 23 -14.10 -6.70 -14.49
N PRO A 24 -14.37 -7.79 -13.75
CA PRO A 24 -15.74 -8.11 -13.34
C PRO A 24 -16.39 -6.92 -12.64
N VAL A 25 -17.64 -6.60 -12.99
CA VAL A 25 -18.37 -5.43 -12.46
C VAL A 25 -18.48 -5.45 -10.94
N ASN A 26 -18.51 -6.65 -10.33
CA ASN A 26 -18.61 -6.86 -8.90
C ASN A 26 -17.25 -6.98 -8.18
N LEU A 27 -16.13 -6.80 -8.89
CA LEU A 27 -14.81 -6.85 -8.28
C LEU A 27 -14.55 -5.59 -7.45
N ARG A 28 -14.32 -5.77 -6.15
CA ARG A 28 -13.92 -4.70 -5.23
C ARG A 28 -12.41 -4.51 -5.30
N THR A 29 -11.94 -3.27 -5.42
CA THR A 29 -10.51 -2.94 -5.48
C THR A 29 -10.27 -1.48 -5.06
N THR A 30 -9.04 -1.13 -4.69
CA THR A 30 -8.66 0.27 -4.47
C THR A 30 -8.58 1.02 -5.80
N GLN A 31 -8.75 2.34 -5.76
CA GLN A 31 -8.61 3.17 -6.96
C GLN A 31 -7.13 3.36 -7.35
N GLY A 32 -6.24 3.39 -6.36
CA GLY A 32 -4.80 3.47 -6.55
C GLY A 32 -4.05 2.33 -5.87
N PHE A 33 -2.87 2.03 -6.40
CA PHE A 33 -1.87 1.16 -5.77
C PHE A 33 -0.48 1.77 -5.94
N SER A 34 0.28 1.84 -4.84
CA SER A 34 1.68 2.26 -4.85
C SER A 34 2.59 1.21 -4.23
N SER A 35 3.60 0.81 -4.99
CA SER A 35 4.75 0.03 -4.52
C SER A 35 6.01 0.87 -4.38
N ALA A 36 5.89 2.21 -4.35
CA ALA A 36 7.04 3.11 -4.32
C ALA A 36 7.74 3.14 -2.95
N PHE A 37 7.05 2.78 -1.86
CA PHE A 37 7.64 2.65 -0.52
C PHE A 37 8.42 1.32 -0.39
N TYR A 38 9.50 1.19 -1.17
CA TYR A 38 10.34 0.01 -1.26
C TYR A 38 11.74 0.39 -1.79
N GLY A 39 12.75 -0.41 -1.48
CA GLY A 39 14.15 -0.16 -1.83
C GLY A 39 14.94 0.42 -0.66
N GLU A 40 15.98 1.21 -0.96
CA GLU A 40 16.92 1.73 0.04
C GLU A 40 16.55 3.14 0.55
N GLU A 41 15.76 3.91 -0.21
CA GLU A 41 15.45 5.33 0.10
C GLU A 41 14.10 5.51 0.80
N ILE A 42 13.85 4.71 1.83
CA ILE A 42 12.58 4.73 2.59
C ILE A 42 12.58 5.89 3.58
N SER A 43 11.54 6.72 3.55
CA SER A 43 11.40 7.88 4.44
C SER A 43 9.94 8.30 4.64
N GLU A 44 9.66 9.07 5.69
CA GLU A 44 8.36 9.73 5.86
C GLU A 44 8.03 10.61 4.65
N SER A 45 9.00 11.38 4.13
CA SER A 45 8.82 12.23 2.95
C SER A 45 8.38 11.44 1.72
N LEU A 46 8.99 10.27 1.48
CA LEU A 46 8.58 9.40 0.38
C LEU A 46 7.14 8.92 0.57
N PHE A 47 6.77 8.51 1.78
CA PHE A 47 5.41 8.05 2.07
C PHE A 47 4.39 9.15 1.84
N LEU A 48 4.67 10.37 2.31
CA LEU A 48 3.79 11.52 2.12
C LEU A 48 3.68 11.92 0.66
N GLN A 49 4.77 11.87 -0.11
CA GLN A 49 4.74 12.10 -1.56
C GLN A 49 3.81 11.10 -2.27
N VAL A 50 3.81 9.82 -1.87
CA VAL A 50 2.91 8.81 -2.42
C VAL A 50 1.43 9.18 -2.20
N LEU A 51 1.09 9.72 -1.03
CA LEU A 51 -0.26 10.20 -0.72
C LEU A 51 -0.62 11.43 -1.55
N ASP A 52 0.29 12.39 -1.63
CA ASP A 52 0.08 13.63 -2.40
C ASP A 52 -0.11 13.31 -3.89
N ASP A 53 0.67 12.39 -4.45
CA ASP A 53 0.54 11.92 -5.83
C ASP A 53 -0.81 11.22 -6.08
N SER A 54 -1.30 10.43 -5.12
CA SER A 54 -2.63 9.78 -5.19
C SER A 54 -3.77 10.79 -5.16
N SER A 55 -3.68 11.77 -4.27
CA SER A 55 -4.62 12.89 -4.19
C SER A 55 -4.64 13.70 -5.48
N HIS A 56 -3.48 13.98 -6.08
CA HIS A 56 -3.39 14.65 -7.38
C HIS A 56 -4.03 13.85 -8.53
N ARG A 57 -4.03 12.52 -8.46
CA ARG A 57 -4.75 11.66 -9.41
C ARG A 57 -6.26 11.58 -9.12
N GLY A 58 -6.74 12.14 -8.01
CA GLY A 58 -8.15 12.11 -7.61
C GLY A 58 -8.61 10.74 -7.08
N GLU A 59 -7.68 9.88 -6.66
CA GLU A 59 -7.96 8.57 -6.09
C GLU A 59 -8.58 8.73 -4.69
N ARG A 60 -9.74 8.12 -4.46
CA ARG A 60 -10.47 8.13 -3.18
C ARG A 60 -10.10 6.96 -2.26
N SER A 61 -9.39 5.97 -2.79
CA SER A 61 -8.82 4.86 -2.03
C SER A 61 -7.47 4.48 -2.62
N LEU A 62 -6.48 4.33 -1.76
CA LEU A 62 -5.10 4.00 -2.13
C LEU A 62 -4.61 2.86 -1.25
N GLU A 63 -4.02 1.86 -1.87
CA GLU A 63 -3.18 0.90 -1.17
C GLU A 63 -1.70 1.28 -1.34
N VAL A 64 -0.96 1.41 -0.23
CA VAL A 64 0.50 1.54 -0.22
C VAL A 64 1.09 0.24 0.30
N MET A 65 1.85 -0.44 -0.54
CA MET A 65 2.53 -1.69 -0.18
C MET A 65 3.78 -1.40 0.65
N CYS A 66 3.99 -2.23 1.68
CA CYS A 66 5.12 -2.14 2.61
C CYS A 66 5.51 -3.54 3.13
N HIS A 67 6.66 -3.64 3.77
CA HIS A 67 7.27 -4.86 4.30
C HIS A 67 7.92 -4.70 5.70
N PRO A 68 7.33 -3.97 6.67
CA PRO A 68 7.94 -3.79 7.97
C PRO A 68 8.15 -5.12 8.70
N ALA A 69 9.31 -5.31 9.32
CA ALA A 69 9.61 -6.52 10.08
C ALA A 69 10.78 -6.32 11.06
N PHE A 70 10.78 -7.08 12.15
CA PHE A 70 11.99 -7.36 12.91
C PHE A 70 12.84 -8.41 12.19
N ILE A 71 14.15 -8.41 12.47
CA ILE A 71 15.09 -9.32 11.80
C ILE A 71 15.31 -10.57 12.64
N ASP A 72 14.83 -11.71 12.14
CA ASP A 72 15.12 -13.04 12.66
C ASP A 72 15.97 -13.86 11.65
N ASN A 73 16.22 -15.14 11.96
CA ASN A 73 17.00 -16.02 11.07
C ASN A 73 16.32 -16.27 9.73
N THR A 74 14.99 -16.19 9.66
CA THR A 74 14.22 -16.38 8.43
C THR A 74 14.33 -15.14 7.56
N ILE A 75 14.04 -13.96 8.11
CA ILE A 75 14.11 -12.68 7.40
C ILE A 75 15.54 -12.37 6.94
N ARG A 76 16.58 -12.80 7.68
CA ARG A 76 17.98 -12.63 7.27
C ARG A 76 18.32 -13.29 5.93
N GLN A 77 17.52 -14.26 5.48
CA GLN A 77 17.70 -14.90 4.18
C GLN A 77 17.10 -14.08 3.02
N SER A 78 16.27 -13.09 3.32
CA SER A 78 15.69 -12.20 2.31
C SER A 78 16.74 -11.23 1.77
N ALA A 79 16.76 -11.03 0.46
CA ALA A 79 17.51 -9.94 -0.17
C ALA A 79 17.04 -8.55 0.34
N TYR A 80 15.80 -8.47 0.82
CA TYR A 80 15.22 -7.27 1.40
C TYR A 80 15.09 -7.42 2.92
N CYS A 81 16.23 -7.49 3.61
CA CYS A 81 16.31 -7.75 5.05
C CYS A 81 16.34 -6.45 5.86
N LEU A 82 17.45 -5.71 5.82
CA LEU A 82 17.66 -4.52 6.66
C LEU A 82 16.66 -3.38 6.42
N PRO A 83 16.25 -3.07 5.16
CA PRO A 83 15.31 -1.97 4.93
C PRO A 83 13.95 -2.13 5.63
N ARG A 84 13.56 -3.36 6.01
CA ARG A 84 12.32 -3.63 6.75
C ARG A 84 12.29 -3.01 8.15
N LEU A 85 13.45 -2.81 8.78
CA LEU A 85 13.54 -2.10 10.04
C LEU A 85 13.26 -0.60 9.85
N THR A 86 13.77 -0.01 8.76
CA THR A 86 13.50 1.38 8.39
C THR A 86 12.02 1.57 8.07
N GLU A 87 11.41 0.65 7.31
CA GLU A 87 9.96 0.68 7.09
C GLU A 87 9.18 0.66 8.40
N LEU A 88 9.55 -0.22 9.33
CA LEU A 88 8.89 -0.32 10.63
C LEU A 88 9.00 0.99 11.42
N ASP A 89 10.18 1.59 11.47
CA ASP A 89 10.42 2.87 12.16
C ASP A 89 9.55 3.99 11.58
N VAL A 90 9.58 4.15 10.25
CA VAL A 90 8.78 5.16 9.54
C VAL A 90 7.28 4.94 9.75
N LEU A 91 6.78 3.71 9.54
CA LEU A 91 5.34 3.41 9.60
C LEU A 91 4.76 3.47 11.01
N THR A 92 5.60 3.38 12.05
CA THR A 92 5.17 3.50 13.45
C THR A 92 5.41 4.89 14.04
N SER A 93 5.98 5.80 13.25
CA SER A 93 6.22 7.19 13.66
C SER A 93 4.92 7.94 13.97
N ALA A 94 4.95 8.69 15.08
CA ALA A 94 3.85 9.56 15.46
C ALA A 94 3.67 10.73 14.48
N SER A 95 4.77 11.30 13.94
CA SER A 95 4.67 12.41 12.98
C SER A 95 3.99 11.97 11.70
N LEU A 96 4.34 10.79 11.18
CA LEU A 96 3.70 10.25 9.99
C LEU A 96 2.19 10.07 10.19
N LYS A 97 1.77 9.52 11.34
CA LYS A 97 0.35 9.36 11.68
C LYS A 97 -0.43 10.68 11.60
N TYR A 98 0.12 11.75 12.17
CA TYR A 98 -0.54 13.07 12.11
C TYR A 98 -0.53 13.64 10.69
N ALA A 99 0.59 13.53 9.98
CA ALA A 99 0.72 14.04 8.61
C ALA A 99 -0.22 13.33 7.60
N ILE A 100 -0.53 12.05 7.82
CA ILE A 100 -1.55 11.29 7.07
C ILE A 100 -2.94 11.90 7.33
N ALA A 101 -3.29 12.13 8.60
CA ALA A 101 -4.60 12.65 8.99
C ALA A 101 -4.81 14.10 8.51
N GLU A 102 -3.78 14.94 8.56
CA GLU A 102 -3.82 16.32 8.04
C GLU A 102 -4.09 16.39 6.53
N ARG A 103 -3.68 15.35 5.77
CA ARG A 103 -4.01 15.19 4.35
C ARG A 103 -5.43 14.68 4.10
N GLY A 104 -6.20 14.44 5.16
CA GLY A 104 -7.57 13.92 5.07
C GLY A 104 -7.67 12.41 4.81
N TYR A 105 -6.54 11.69 4.84
CA TYR A 105 -6.56 10.23 4.73
C TYR A 105 -7.06 9.59 6.03
N ARG A 106 -7.81 8.50 5.88
CA ARG A 106 -8.17 7.59 6.97
C ARG A 106 -7.61 6.22 6.65
N LEU A 107 -6.99 5.58 7.63
CA LEU A 107 -6.59 4.18 7.52
C LEU A 107 -7.85 3.32 7.39
N GLY A 108 -7.84 2.45 6.39
CA GLY A 108 -8.91 1.50 6.10
C GLY A 108 -8.35 0.13 5.78
N SER A 109 -9.25 -0.77 5.43
CA SER A 109 -8.94 -2.14 5.03
C SER A 109 -9.68 -2.48 3.73
N TYR A 110 -9.42 -3.67 3.20
CA TYR A 110 -10.16 -4.18 2.05
C TYR A 110 -11.66 -4.40 2.31
N LEU A 111 -12.12 -4.30 3.56
CA LEU A 111 -13.54 -4.30 3.88
C LEU A 111 -14.24 -2.98 3.52
N ASP A 112 -13.48 -1.89 3.35
CA ASP A 112 -14.01 -0.54 3.12
C ASP A 112 -14.09 -0.14 1.64
N VAL A 113 -13.54 -0.98 0.73
CA VAL A 113 -13.59 -0.76 -0.73
C VAL A 113 -14.76 -1.44 -1.41
#